data_AF-A0A915UE23-F1
#
_entry.id   AF-A0A915UE23-F1
#
_cell.length_a   1.000
_cell.length_b   1.000
_cell.length_c   1.000
_cell.angle_alpha   90.00
_cell.angle_beta   90.00
_cell.angle_gamma   90.00
#
_symmetry.space_group_name_H-M   'P 1'
#
loop_
_entity.id
_entity.type
_entity.pdbx_description
1 polymer ?
#
loop_
_entity_poly.entity_id
_entity_poly.type
_entity_poly.pdbx_seq_one_letter_code
_entity_poly.pdbx_strand_id
1 'polypeptide(L)'
;MRMLPQRRRVLWKLFRAGHAVRCDVSPHPFGMELRYLVNNKPVMSRVFEEWDALEHAAAAWCEGLLIRGWRTANALDGDAARAAS
;
A
#
# COMPACT_ATOMS: atom_id res chain seq x y z
N MET A 1 13.95 1.96 19.33
CA MET A 1 12.60 1.34 19.37
C MET A 1 11.65 2.19 18.54
N ARG A 2 11.20 1.70 17.37
CA ARG A 2 10.05 2.30 16.67
C ARG A 2 8.76 1.74 17.30
N MET A 3 7.79 2.62 17.53
CA MET A 3 6.52 2.25 18.16
C MET A 3 5.60 1.52 17.19
N LEU A 4 4.91 0.48 17.68
CA LEU A 4 3.86 -0.23 16.94
C LEU A 4 2.70 0.74 16.61
N PRO A 5 2.09 0.64 15.41
CA PRO A 5 0.95 1.46 15.07
C PRO A 5 -0.22 1.16 16.03
N GLN A 6 -0.66 2.16 16.79
CA GLN A 6 -1.82 2.05 17.69
C GLN A 6 -3.17 2.16 16.97
N ARG A 7 -3.14 2.56 15.70
CA ARG A 7 -4.31 2.75 14.85
C ARG A 7 -4.00 2.27 13.43
N ARG A 8 -5.05 1.96 12.69
CA ARG A 8 -4.93 1.64 11.27
C ARG A 8 -4.26 2.79 10.51
N ARG A 9 -3.27 2.49 9.69
CA ARG A 9 -2.52 3.44 8.87
C ARG A 9 -2.40 2.94 7.44
N VAL A 10 -2.58 3.80 6.46
CA VAL A 10 -2.28 3.50 5.06
C VAL A 10 -0.78 3.68 4.83
N LEU A 11 -0.11 2.68 4.29
CA LEU A 11 1.31 2.75 3.92
C LEU A 11 1.48 3.33 2.52
N TRP A 12 0.68 2.85 1.56
CA TRP A 12 0.67 3.34 0.19
C TRP A 12 -0.64 3.02 -0.52
N LYS A 13 -0.87 3.75 -1.62
CA LYS A 13 -2.03 3.57 -2.51
C LYS A 13 -1.58 3.75 -3.96
N LEU A 14 -1.94 2.82 -4.82
CA LEU A 14 -1.63 2.84 -6.25
C LEU A 14 -2.90 2.70 -7.09
N PHE A 15 -2.83 3.12 -8.35
CA PHE A 15 -3.93 3.09 -9.30
C PHE A 15 -3.51 2.53 -10.66
N ARG A 16 -4.43 1.86 -11.33
CA ARG A 16 -4.27 1.40 -12.71
C ARG A 16 -5.63 1.10 -13.32
N ALA A 17 -5.91 1.64 -14.52
CA ALA A 17 -7.11 1.30 -15.31
C ALA A 17 -8.43 1.36 -14.51
N GLY A 18 -8.64 2.40 -13.71
CA GLY A 18 -9.86 2.56 -12.89
C GLY A 18 -9.88 1.71 -11.60
N HIS A 19 -8.87 0.88 -11.36
CA HIS A 19 -8.70 0.14 -10.11
C HIS A 19 -7.77 0.89 -9.16
N ALA A 20 -8.06 0.74 -7.86
CA ALA A 20 -7.21 1.21 -6.77
C ALA A 20 -6.75 0.03 -5.93
N VAL A 21 -5.46 -0.01 -5.61
CA VAL A 21 -4.89 -0.92 -4.62
C VAL A 21 -4.31 -0.11 -3.48
N ARG A 22 -4.53 -0.53 -2.23
CA ARG A 22 -3.89 0.09 -1.07
C ARG A 22 -3.34 -0.97 -0.13
N CYS A 23 -2.30 -0.58 0.58
CA CYS A 23 -1.71 -1.35 1.65
C CYS A 23 -1.90 -0.62 2.96
N ASP A 24 -2.58 -1.29 3.89
CA ASP A 24 -2.88 -0.77 5.21
C ASP A 24 -2.19 -1.63 6.26
N VAL A 25 -1.80 -1.01 7.37
CA VAL A 25 -1.38 -1.73 8.58
C VAL A 25 -2.40 -1.48 9.69
N SER A 26 -2.73 -2.51 10.46
CA SER A 26 -3.57 -2.43 11.66
C SER A 26 -2.94 -3.15 12.85
N PRO A 27 -3.24 -2.72 14.10
CA PRO A 27 -2.86 -3.48 15.28
C PRO A 27 -3.46 -4.89 15.25
N HIS A 28 -2.71 -5.89 15.71
CA HIS A 28 -3.15 -7.28 15.83
C HIS A 28 -2.73 -7.86 17.20
N PRO A 29 -3.49 -8.78 17.82
CA PRO A 29 -3.12 -9.36 19.12
C PRO A 29 -1.72 -10.00 19.17
N PHE A 30 -1.22 -10.45 18.02
CA PHE A 30 0.10 -11.07 17.87
C PHE A 30 1.12 -10.20 17.10
N GLY A 31 0.89 -8.88 17.03
CA GLY A 31 1.79 -7.94 16.36
C GLY A 31 1.04 -6.94 15.48
N MET A 32 1.34 -6.94 14.19
CA MET A 32 0.77 -6.00 13.21
C MET A 32 0.26 -6.75 11.99
N GLU A 33 -0.95 -6.44 11.57
CA GLU A 33 -1.54 -7.01 10.36
C GLU A 33 -1.30 -6.07 9.17
N LEU A 34 -0.60 -6.56 8.16
CA LEU A 34 -0.49 -5.94 6.85
C LEU A 34 -1.65 -6.42 5.97
N ARG A 35 -2.42 -5.50 5.40
CA ARG A 35 -3.60 -5.78 4.59
C ARG A 35 -3.48 -5.15 3.22
N TYR A 36 -3.70 -5.96 2.20
CA TYR A 36 -3.78 -5.53 0.81
C TYR A 36 -5.24 -5.49 0.39
N LEU A 37 -5.68 -4.35 -0.14
CA LEU A 37 -7.04 -4.16 -0.59
C LEU A 37 -7.05 -3.71 -2.04
N VAL A 38 -7.87 -4.36 -2.86
CA VAL A 38 -8.18 -3.94 -4.23
C VAL A 38 -9.62 -3.43 -4.24
N ASN A 39 -9.83 -2.18 -4.67
CA ASN A 39 -11.14 -1.53 -4.67
C ASN A 39 -11.86 -1.65 -3.31
N ASN A 40 -11.11 -1.40 -2.22
CA ASN A 40 -11.53 -1.53 -0.82
C ASN A 40 -11.90 -2.96 -0.35
N LYS A 41 -11.76 -3.98 -1.19
CA LYS A 41 -11.95 -5.39 -0.80
C LYS A 41 -10.62 -6.00 -0.39
N PRO A 42 -10.49 -6.61 0.80
CA PRO A 42 -9.27 -7.29 1.19
C PRO A 42 -9.01 -8.47 0.26
N VAL A 43 -7.80 -8.58 -0.25
CA VAL A 43 -7.37 -9.70 -1.12
C VAL A 43 -6.28 -10.55 -0.45
N MET A 44 -5.52 -9.96 0.46
CA MET A 44 -4.49 -10.65 1.22
C MET A 44 -4.27 -9.94 2.54
N SER A 45 -4.00 -10.69 3.60
CA SER A 45 -3.44 -10.16 4.84
C SER A 45 -2.36 -11.09 5.39
N ARG A 46 -1.44 -10.51 6.17
CA ARG A 46 -0.38 -11.24 6.87
C ARG A 46 -0.02 -10.52 8.16
N VAL A 47 0.20 -11.28 9.22
CA VAL A 47 0.62 -10.76 10.52
C VAL A 47 2.14 -10.82 10.62
N PHE A 48 2.74 -9.78 11.18
CA PHE A 48 4.16 -9.65 11.45
C PHE A 48 4.39 -9.24 12.90
N GLU A 49 5.37 -9.85 13.55
CA GLU A 49 5.81 -9.48 14.89
C GLU A 49 6.69 -8.21 14.83
N GLU A 50 7.50 -8.08 13.76
CA GLU A 50 8.47 -7.00 13.59
C GLU A 50 8.03 -6.00 12.52
N TRP A 51 8.19 -4.71 12.84
CA TRP A 51 7.85 -3.61 11.93
C TRP A 51 8.72 -3.64 10.67
N ASP A 52 10.01 -3.93 10.81
CA ASP A 52 10.93 -3.92 9.67
C ASP A 52 10.57 -5.03 8.67
N ALA A 53 10.20 -6.23 9.13
CA ALA A 53 9.74 -7.32 8.27
C ALA A 53 8.45 -6.94 7.50
N LEU A 54 7.54 -6.23 8.16
CA LEU A 54 6.32 -5.70 7.56
C LEU A 54 6.63 -4.63 6.50
N GLU A 55 7.53 -3.68 6.81
CA GLU A 55 7.94 -2.63 5.86
C GLU A 55 8.58 -3.22 4.61
N HIS A 56 9.48 -4.20 4.77
CA HIS A 56 10.10 -4.89 3.63
C HIS A 56 9.06 -5.61 2.77
N ALA A 57 8.11 -6.31 3.39
CA ALA A 57 7.03 -6.98 2.66
C ALA A 57 6.13 -5.97 1.92
N ALA A 58 5.77 -4.86 2.56
CA ALA A 58 4.96 -3.80 1.96
C ALA A 58 5.70 -3.11 0.80
N ALA A 59 7.00 -2.87 0.93
CA ALA A 59 7.83 -2.25 -0.10
C ALA A 59 7.99 -3.17 -1.32
N ALA A 60 8.31 -4.45 -1.11
CA ALA A 60 8.46 -5.42 -2.20
C ALA A 60 7.17 -5.57 -3.05
N TRP A 61 6.01 -5.57 -2.39
CA TRP A 61 4.72 -5.58 -3.09
C TRP A 61 4.47 -4.29 -3.87
N CYS A 62 4.79 -3.13 -3.28
CA CYS A 62 4.66 -1.84 -3.94
C CYS A 62 5.52 -1.81 -5.22
N GLU A 63 6.79 -2.18 -5.11
CA GLU A 63 7.74 -2.23 -6.23
C GLU A 63 7.25 -3.15 -7.35
N GLY A 64 6.82 -4.37 -7.00
CA GLY A 64 6.27 -5.32 -7.99
C GLY A 64 5.04 -4.79 -8.73
N LEU A 65 4.21 -3.97 -8.08
CA LEU A 65 3.07 -3.30 -8.70
C LEU A 65 3.50 -2.12 -9.58
N LEU A 66 4.45 -1.30 -9.13
CA LEU A 66 5.01 -0.19 -9.90
C LEU A 66 5.64 -0.69 -11.21
N ILE A 67 6.43 -1.77 -11.16
CA ILE A 67 7.01 -2.43 -12.36
C ILE A 67 5.91 -2.91 -13.32
N ARG A 68 4.76 -3.34 -12.80
CA ARG A 68 3.58 -3.75 -13.60
C ARG A 68 2.71 -2.57 -14.04
N GLY A 69 3.19 -1.34 -13.96
CA GLY A 69 2.52 -0.14 -14.47
C GLY A 69 1.43 0.41 -13.56
N TRP A 70 1.40 0.05 -12.28
CA TRP A 70 0.61 0.79 -11.29
C TRP A 70 1.31 2.11 -10.94
N ARG A 71 0.53 3.13 -10.61
CA ARG A 71 1.06 4.48 -10.35
C ARG A 71 0.59 5.03 -9.01
N THR A 72 1.43 5.82 -8.35
CA THR A 72 1.04 6.57 -7.15
C THR A 72 0.02 7.66 -7.50
N ALA A 73 -0.80 8.08 -6.52
CA ALA A 73 -1.81 9.12 -6.73
C ALA A 73 -1.21 10.40 -7.34
N ASN A 74 -0.03 10.81 -6.86
CA ASN A 74 0.66 12.02 -7.34
C ASN A 74 1.16 11.93 -8.79
N ALA A 75 1.22 10.72 -9.37
CA ALA A 75 1.64 10.53 -10.76
C ALA A 75 0.49 10.67 -11.77
N LEU A 76 -0.76 10.84 -11.31
CA LEU A 76 -1.92 11.06 -12.17
C LEU A 76 -2.08 12.54 -12.55
N ASP A 77 -1.50 13.46 -11.79
CA ASP A 77 -1.58 14.91 -12.07
C ASP A 77 -0.57 15.38 -13.13
N GLY A 78 0.48 14.60 -13.41
CA GLY A 78 1.55 14.99 -14.34
C GLY A 78 1.30 14.69 -15.83
N ASP A 79 0.48 13.68 -16.14
CA ASP A 79 0.15 13.30 -17.52
C ASP A 79 -1.14 13.96 -18.04
N ALA A 80 -2.11 14.26 -17.16
CA ALA A 80 -3.34 14.96 -17.54
C ALA A 80 -3.07 16.44 -17.92
N ALA A 81 -2.08 17.09 -17.29
CA ALA A 81 -1.72 18.47 -17.59
C ALA A 81 -1.04 18.66 -18.95
N ARG A 82 -0.30 17.66 -19.45
CA ARG A 82 0.43 17.76 -20.73
C ARG A 82 -0.41 17.43 -21.97
N ALA A 83 -1.55 16.76 -21.81
CA ALA A 83 -2.45 16.46 -22.93
C ALA A 83 -3.41 17.63 -23.28
N ALA A 84 -3.36 18.74 -22.53
CA ALA A 84 -4.19 19.92 -22.73
C ALA A 84 -3.40 21.21 -23.06
N SER A 85 -2.14 21.09 -23.52
CA SER A 85 -1.29 22.22 -23.95
C SER A 85 -0.97 22.16 -25.44
#